data_AF-A0A2C9K578-F1
#
_entry.id   AF-A0A2C9K578-F1
#
_cell.length_a   1.000
_cell.length_b   1.000
_cell.length_c   1.000
_cell.angle_alpha   90.00
_cell.angle_beta   90.00
_cell.angle_gamma   90.00
#
_symmetry.space_group_name_H-M   'P 1'
#
loop_
_entity.id
_entity.type
_entity.pdbx_description
1 polymer ?
#
loop_
_entity_poly.entity_id
_entity_poly.type
_entity_poly.pdbx_seq_one_letter_code
_entity_poly.pdbx_strand_id
1 'polypeptide(L)'
;MGAIVLLLLISFVHSPVTSQDINLCPDGPAKDRYLKVHGDFCYQFVVYRKYTHSEAQTDCELQGGSLVLVKTADIQNFVYQQLTTTYNDAYDRVWIGLNDLAQEDHYVWEDGTKLGFYSNWYQGEGPSSTTANHNFTHITRDCVVMDISPSVGGKWRESSCESSAVLLVLSAREAHSYVCQYSIISTTDYSTTSYYYSTTSTDFFTNTADFSTTTSDYSTTTSDYSTTTSDYSTTTSDYSTTTSKYSTSV
;
A
#
# COMPACT_ATOMS: atom_id res chain seq x y z
N MET A 1 -10.90 18.13 60.90
CA MET A 1 -11.27 18.30 59.48
C MET A 1 -9.98 18.40 58.69
N GLY A 2 -9.75 17.49 57.73
CA GLY A 2 -8.53 17.47 56.93
C GLY A 2 -8.33 16.10 56.30
N ALA A 3 -9.09 15.81 55.24
CA ALA A 3 -8.93 14.60 54.46
C ALA A 3 -7.73 14.79 53.50
N ILE A 4 -6.70 13.97 53.67
CA ILE A 4 -5.57 13.88 52.73
C ILE A 4 -6.05 13.02 51.55
N VAL A 5 -6.34 13.65 50.42
CA VAL A 5 -6.61 12.95 49.17
C VAL A 5 -5.28 12.49 48.60
N LEU A 6 -5.00 11.20 48.73
CA LEU A 6 -3.85 10.54 48.11
C LEU A 6 -4.14 10.45 46.60
N LEU A 7 -3.61 11.40 45.82
CA LEU A 7 -3.62 11.36 44.37
C LEU A 7 -2.71 10.20 43.91
N LEU A 8 -3.34 9.08 43.56
CA LEU A 8 -2.69 8.01 42.80
C LEU A 8 -2.28 8.58 41.44
N LEU A 9 -1.00 8.90 41.28
CA LEU A 9 -0.40 9.13 39.97
C LEU A 9 -0.46 7.79 39.22
N ILE A 10 -1.49 7.61 38.40
CA ILE A 10 -1.47 6.58 37.37
C ILE A 10 -0.37 7.00 36.41
N SER A 11 0.83 6.45 36.59
CA SER A 11 1.86 6.49 35.59
C SER A 11 1.33 5.69 34.39
N PHE A 12 0.74 6.39 33.43
CA PHE A 12 0.55 5.86 32.09
C PHE A 12 1.94 5.60 31.53
N VAL A 13 2.39 4.35 31.66
CA VAL A 13 3.40 3.80 30.76
C VAL A 13 2.77 3.85 29.37
N HIS A 14 2.97 4.95 28.66
CA HIS A 14 2.89 4.94 27.21
C HIS A 14 4.06 4.08 26.75
N SER A 15 3.80 2.79 26.54
CA SER A 15 4.68 1.99 25.70
C SER A 15 4.81 2.74 24.37
N PRO A 16 6.02 3.09 23.91
CA PRO A 16 6.16 3.63 22.58
C PRO A 16 5.79 2.50 21.62
N VAL A 17 4.61 2.55 21.03
CA VAL A 17 4.30 1.73 19.87
C VAL A 17 5.07 2.36 18.70
N THR A 18 6.35 2.05 18.62
CA THR A 18 7.21 2.33 17.46
C THR A 18 7.90 1.03 17.08
N SER A 19 7.12 0.03 16.65
CA SER A 19 7.71 -1.05 15.87
C SER A 19 7.73 -0.60 14.42
N GLN A 20 8.92 -0.25 13.93
CA GLN A 20 9.27 -0.18 12.50
C GLN A 20 9.19 -1.60 11.88
N ASP A 21 8.07 -2.28 12.03
CA ASP A 21 7.89 -3.63 11.55
C ASP A 21 7.57 -3.59 10.06
N ILE A 22 8.61 -3.77 9.24
CA ILE A 22 8.52 -3.80 7.78
C ILE A 22 7.55 -4.86 7.25
N ASN A 23 7.17 -5.85 8.08
CA ASN A 23 6.17 -6.85 7.70
C ASN A 23 4.75 -6.30 7.64
N LEU A 24 4.51 -5.09 8.18
CA LEU A 24 3.26 -4.37 8.01
C LEU A 24 3.12 -3.76 6.61
N CYS A 25 4.19 -3.70 5.82
CA CYS A 25 4.13 -3.19 4.46
C CYS A 25 3.57 -4.22 3.48
N PRO A 26 2.84 -3.78 2.44
CA PRO A 26 2.35 -4.65 1.39
C PRO A 26 3.50 -5.35 0.65
N ASP A 27 3.17 -6.45 -0.05
CA ASP A 27 4.17 -7.25 -0.77
C ASP A 27 4.65 -6.60 -2.08
N GLY A 28 3.98 -5.55 -2.55
CA GLY A 28 4.36 -4.77 -3.73
C GLY A 28 5.77 -4.18 -3.63
N PRO A 29 6.06 -3.28 -2.66
CA PRO A 29 7.40 -2.74 -2.47
C PRO A 29 8.40 -3.80 -1.97
N ALA A 30 9.63 -3.70 -2.44
CA ALA A 30 10.72 -4.55 -1.97
C ALA A 30 11.01 -4.29 -0.49
N LYS A 31 11.02 -5.37 0.33
CA LYS A 31 11.34 -5.30 1.76
C LYS A 31 12.85 -5.19 1.99
N ASP A 32 13.43 -4.07 1.58
CA ASP A 32 14.86 -3.79 1.66
C ASP A 32 15.19 -2.56 2.53
N ARG A 33 16.45 -2.11 2.49
CA ARG A 33 16.92 -0.98 3.31
C ARG A 33 16.27 0.36 2.95
N TYR A 34 15.62 0.45 1.80
CA TYR A 34 14.94 1.65 1.29
C TYR A 34 13.47 1.72 1.71
N LEU A 35 12.94 0.73 2.42
CA LEU A 35 11.56 0.73 2.92
C LEU A 35 11.47 1.21 4.39
N LYS A 36 10.79 2.35 4.56
CA LYS A 36 10.26 3.04 5.75
C LYS A 36 8.94 2.46 6.26
N VAL A 37 8.74 2.28 7.57
CA VAL A 37 7.41 2.35 8.21
C VAL A 37 7.38 3.61 9.06
N HIS A 38 6.35 4.44 8.88
CA HIS A 38 6.12 5.62 9.70
C HIS A 38 4.62 5.91 9.81
N GLY A 39 4.07 5.85 11.02
CA GLY A 39 2.62 5.89 11.23
C GLY A 39 1.92 4.72 10.54
N ASP A 40 0.82 5.00 9.85
CA ASP A 40 -0.02 4.01 9.16
C ASP A 40 0.42 3.76 7.70
N PHE A 41 1.64 4.16 7.34
CA PHE A 41 2.14 4.04 5.97
C PHE A 41 3.55 3.48 5.91
N CYS A 42 3.82 2.86 4.77
CA CYS A 42 5.15 2.48 4.34
C CYS A 42 5.66 3.43 3.26
N TYR A 43 6.97 3.66 3.24
CA TYR A 43 7.62 4.62 2.35
C TYR A 43 8.82 3.99 1.67
N GLN A 44 8.78 3.81 0.35
CA GLN A 44 9.91 3.32 -0.43
C GLN A 44 10.71 4.51 -0.98
N PHE A 45 11.97 4.65 -0.55
CA PHE A 45 12.85 5.74 -0.97
C PHE A 45 13.66 5.32 -2.21
N VAL A 46 13.21 5.72 -3.40
CA VAL A 46 13.84 5.38 -4.67
C VAL A 46 14.91 6.41 -5.04
N VAL A 47 16.02 6.37 -4.28
CA VAL A 47 17.18 7.28 -4.41
C VAL A 47 18.26 6.76 -5.36
N TYR A 48 18.09 5.56 -5.92
CA TYR A 48 19.07 4.88 -6.78
C TYR A 48 18.72 4.97 -8.28
N ARG A 49 17.61 5.62 -8.63
CA ARG A 49 17.13 5.86 -10.00
C ARG A 49 16.44 7.23 -10.06
N LYS A 50 16.30 7.74 -11.28
CA LYS A 50 15.61 9.00 -11.56
C LYS A 50 14.60 8.79 -12.67
N TYR A 51 13.39 9.30 -12.47
CA TYR A 51 12.26 9.20 -13.40
C TYR A 51 11.60 10.56 -13.59
N THR A 52 10.92 10.74 -14.73
CA THR A 52 9.95 11.83 -14.86
C THR A 52 8.86 11.67 -13.81
N HIS A 53 8.08 12.73 -13.56
CA HIS A 53 7.02 12.65 -12.56
C HIS A 53 5.99 11.56 -12.89
N SER A 54 5.55 11.47 -14.16
CA SER A 54 4.60 10.42 -14.57
C SER A 54 5.19 9.03 -14.47
N GLU A 55 6.47 8.85 -14.81
CA GLU A 55 7.18 7.57 -14.67
C GLU A 55 7.28 7.16 -13.19
N ALA A 56 7.57 8.11 -12.29
CA ALA A 56 7.66 7.88 -10.85
C ALA A 56 6.30 7.52 -10.22
N GLN A 57 5.24 8.25 -10.59
CA GLN A 57 3.87 7.93 -10.14
C GLN A 57 3.46 6.53 -10.61
N THR A 58 3.72 6.20 -11.89
CA THR A 58 3.43 4.87 -12.44
C THR A 58 4.19 3.77 -11.69
N ASP A 59 5.46 3.99 -11.35
CA ASP A 59 6.27 3.02 -10.60
C ASP A 59 5.67 2.72 -9.21
N CYS A 60 5.19 3.75 -8.51
CA CYS A 60 4.54 3.60 -7.21
C CYS A 60 3.18 2.87 -7.34
N GLU A 61 2.36 3.23 -8.33
CA GLU A 61 1.06 2.61 -8.58
C GLU A 61 1.16 1.13 -8.93
N LEU A 62 2.15 0.74 -9.73
CA LEU A 62 2.41 -0.67 -10.06
C LEU A 62 2.70 -1.54 -8.82
N GLN A 63 3.15 -0.91 -7.74
CA GLN A 63 3.43 -1.56 -6.45
C GLN A 63 2.29 -1.36 -5.43
N GLY A 64 1.14 -0.81 -5.85
CA GLY A 64 -0.05 -0.61 -5.01
C GLY A 64 0.01 0.64 -4.12
N GLY A 65 0.80 1.64 -4.51
CA GLY A 65 0.96 2.90 -3.77
C GLY A 65 0.78 4.12 -4.68
N SER A 66 1.34 5.24 -4.23
CA SER A 66 1.42 6.50 -4.97
C SER A 66 2.73 7.20 -4.66
N LEU A 67 3.07 8.27 -5.37
CA LEU A 67 4.04 9.23 -4.85
C LEU A 67 3.62 9.73 -3.46
N VAL A 68 4.62 10.10 -2.65
CA VAL A 68 4.43 10.43 -1.23
C VAL A 68 3.53 11.65 -1.03
N LEU A 69 2.61 11.53 -0.07
CA LEU A 69 1.64 12.56 0.27
C LEU A 69 2.08 13.32 1.53
N VAL A 70 2.84 14.40 1.34
CA VAL A 70 3.45 15.17 2.43
C VAL A 70 2.45 16.16 3.07
N LYS A 71 1.39 15.60 3.66
CA LYS A 71 0.22 16.37 4.16
C LYS A 71 0.40 16.96 5.56
N THR A 72 1.48 16.63 6.26
CA THR A 72 1.74 17.12 7.63
C THR A 72 3.22 17.43 7.83
N ALA A 73 3.51 18.27 8.83
CA ALA A 73 4.88 18.57 9.26
C ALA A 73 5.65 17.33 9.72
N ASP A 74 4.94 16.35 10.29
CA ASP A 74 5.51 15.07 10.71
C ASP A 74 6.02 14.26 9.52
N ILE A 75 5.19 14.07 8.48
CA ILE A 75 5.60 13.39 7.24
C ILE A 75 6.72 14.16 6.54
N GLN A 76 6.64 15.50 6.46
CA GLN A 76 7.70 16.32 5.89
C GLN A 76 9.04 16.07 6.58
N ASN A 77 9.07 16.12 7.91
CA ASN A 77 10.29 15.94 8.67
C ASN A 77 10.84 14.52 8.54
N PHE A 78 9.95 13.50 8.59
CA PHE A 78 10.34 12.10 8.40
C PHE A 78 10.98 11.87 7.03
N VAL A 79 10.32 12.27 5.95
CA VAL A 79 10.81 12.09 4.57
C VAL A 79 12.13 12.82 4.37
N TYR A 80 12.20 14.09 4.79
CA TYR A 80 13.40 14.91 4.67
C TYR A 80 14.60 14.27 5.40
N GLN A 81 14.41 13.83 6.64
CA GLN A 81 15.50 13.21 7.42
C GLN A 81 15.97 11.88 6.82
N GLN A 82 15.07 11.04 6.33
CA GLN A 82 15.49 9.80 5.65
C GLN A 82 16.35 10.11 4.41
N LEU A 83 15.92 11.07 3.58
CA LEU A 83 16.66 11.49 2.38
C LEU A 83 18.04 12.05 2.73
N THR A 84 18.13 13.00 3.67
CA THR A 84 19.38 13.71 3.95
C THR A 84 20.33 12.96 4.88
N THR A 85 19.81 12.21 5.85
CA THR A 85 20.64 11.59 6.90
C THR A 85 20.87 10.10 6.65
N THR A 86 19.84 9.35 6.23
CA THR A 86 19.97 7.91 6.00
C THR A 86 20.59 7.62 4.65
N TYR A 87 20.09 8.26 3.59
CA TYR A 87 20.51 7.98 2.21
C TYR A 87 21.58 8.94 1.71
N ASN A 88 21.81 10.05 2.42
CA ASN A 88 22.78 11.08 2.05
C ASN A 88 22.61 11.53 0.60
N ASP A 89 21.36 11.70 0.18
CA ASP A 89 20.97 12.22 -1.14
C ASP A 89 21.13 13.75 -1.18
N ALA A 90 22.21 14.26 -0.60
CA ALA A 90 22.48 15.68 -0.57
C ALA A 90 22.66 16.15 -2.02
N TYR A 91 22.04 17.29 -2.37
CA TYR A 91 22.07 17.98 -3.68
C TYR A 91 20.98 17.61 -4.70
N ASP A 92 20.02 16.75 -4.38
CA ASP A 92 18.95 16.41 -5.33
C ASP A 92 17.63 17.13 -5.09
N ARG A 93 16.72 16.97 -6.06
CA ARG A 93 15.29 17.22 -5.92
C ARG A 93 14.59 15.87 -5.89
N VAL A 94 13.49 15.78 -5.16
CA VAL A 94 12.75 14.53 -5.00
C VAL A 94 11.28 14.76 -5.34
N TRP A 95 10.72 13.96 -6.25
CA TRP A 95 9.30 14.04 -6.57
C TRP A 95 8.45 13.70 -5.36
N ILE A 96 7.40 14.51 -5.15
CA ILE A 96 6.31 14.23 -4.22
C ILE A 96 4.99 14.20 -4.98
N GLY A 97 3.95 13.65 -4.36
CA GLY A 97 2.65 13.45 -5.01
C GLY A 97 1.78 14.70 -5.07
N LEU A 98 2.33 15.91 -5.04
CA LEU A 98 1.56 17.15 -5.20
C LEU A 98 1.73 17.65 -6.64
N ASN A 99 0.63 18.03 -7.27
CA ASN A 99 0.62 18.55 -8.64
C ASN A 99 -0.58 19.48 -8.85
N ASP A 100 -0.58 20.27 -9.92
CA ASP A 100 -1.73 21.06 -10.39
C ASP A 100 -2.01 20.82 -11.89
N LEU A 101 -1.65 19.61 -12.36
CA LEU A 101 -1.80 19.12 -13.74
C LEU A 101 -3.20 19.34 -14.34
N ALA A 102 -4.24 19.26 -13.51
CA ALA A 102 -5.62 19.39 -13.95
C ALA A 102 -6.05 20.85 -14.14
N GLN A 103 -5.51 21.76 -13.33
CA GLN A 103 -5.89 23.16 -13.30
C GLN A 103 -4.79 23.97 -12.59
N GLU A 104 -4.15 24.88 -13.33
CA GLU A 104 -3.14 25.81 -12.80
C GLU A 104 -3.58 26.46 -11.48
N ASP A 105 -2.64 26.56 -10.53
CA ASP A 105 -2.82 27.12 -9.19
C ASP A 105 -3.79 26.33 -8.29
N HIS A 106 -4.27 25.16 -8.74
CA HIS A 106 -5.18 24.30 -7.99
C HIS A 106 -4.53 22.96 -7.63
N TYR A 107 -3.62 23.00 -6.66
CA TYR A 107 -2.85 21.82 -6.25
C TYR A 107 -3.71 20.72 -5.64
N VAL A 108 -3.50 19.51 -6.14
CA VAL A 108 -4.08 18.25 -5.72
C VAL A 108 -2.97 17.23 -5.43
N TRP A 109 -3.25 16.37 -4.45
CA TRP A 109 -2.44 15.20 -4.17
C TRP A 109 -2.82 14.06 -5.13
N GLU A 110 -1.92 13.10 -5.36
CA GLU A 110 -2.19 11.92 -6.21
C GLU A 110 -3.40 11.08 -5.75
N ASP A 111 -3.83 11.21 -4.48
CA ASP A 111 -5.08 10.59 -3.99
C ASP A 111 -6.34 11.42 -4.30
N GLY A 112 -6.21 12.49 -5.09
CA GLY A 112 -7.28 13.38 -5.51
C GLY A 112 -7.70 14.41 -4.47
N THR A 113 -7.12 14.40 -3.27
CA THR A 113 -7.44 15.41 -2.25
C THR A 113 -6.75 16.73 -2.54
N LYS A 114 -7.42 17.85 -2.24
CA LYS A 114 -6.85 19.19 -2.43
C LYS A 114 -5.75 19.48 -1.41
N LEU A 115 -4.86 20.42 -1.75
CA LEU A 115 -3.92 20.98 -0.78
C LEU A 115 -4.67 21.51 0.45
N GLY A 116 -4.27 21.03 1.63
CA GLY A 116 -4.86 21.40 2.91
C GLY A 116 -4.19 22.63 3.53
N PHE A 117 -4.29 22.76 4.86
CA PHE A 117 -3.69 23.87 5.60
C PHE A 117 -2.17 23.79 5.72
N TYR A 118 -1.62 22.57 5.71
CA TYR A 118 -0.19 22.36 5.77
C TYR A 118 0.43 22.52 4.39
N SER A 119 1.49 23.32 4.31
CA SER A 119 2.36 23.37 3.14
C SER A 119 3.78 23.72 3.56
N ASN A 120 4.75 23.34 2.73
CA ASN A 120 6.16 23.62 2.95
C ASN A 120 6.83 24.28 1.74
N TRP A 121 6.08 25.11 1.01
CA TRP A 121 6.57 25.86 -0.16
C TRP A 121 7.81 26.68 0.14
N TYR A 122 8.71 26.74 -0.83
CA TYR A 122 9.78 27.73 -0.87
C TYR A 122 9.18 29.11 -1.14
N GLN A 123 9.88 30.16 -0.74
CA GLN A 123 9.37 31.52 -0.84
C GLN A 123 9.11 31.90 -2.30
N GLY A 124 7.87 32.30 -2.61
CA GLY A 124 7.46 32.73 -3.96
C GLY A 124 7.06 31.58 -4.89
N GLU A 125 6.88 30.37 -4.37
CA GLU A 125 6.42 29.19 -5.11
C GLU A 125 4.99 28.82 -4.67
N GLY A 126 4.36 27.93 -5.43
CA GLY A 126 3.04 27.41 -5.11
C GLY A 126 1.96 28.51 -5.19
N PRO A 127 0.94 28.47 -4.31
CA PRO A 127 -0.11 29.48 -4.25
C PRO A 127 0.38 30.91 -3.93
N SER A 128 1.63 31.05 -3.50
CA SER A 128 2.25 32.35 -3.19
C SER A 128 3.04 32.93 -4.37
N SER A 129 3.06 32.24 -5.52
CA SER A 129 3.70 32.72 -6.73
C SER A 129 3.01 34.01 -7.20
N THR A 130 3.71 35.13 -7.03
CA THR A 130 3.18 36.47 -7.38
C THR A 130 3.31 36.80 -8.87
N THR A 131 3.69 35.85 -9.72
CA THR A 131 3.77 36.08 -11.17
C THR A 131 2.38 36.13 -11.78
N ALA A 132 1.72 37.28 -11.62
CA ALA A 132 0.56 37.73 -12.41
C ALA A 132 0.86 37.84 -13.93
N ASN A 133 2.07 37.50 -14.34
CA ASN A 133 2.43 37.18 -15.70
C ASN A 133 2.65 35.66 -15.74
N HIS A 134 1.61 34.89 -16.08
CA HIS A 134 1.74 33.50 -16.53
C HIS A 134 2.56 33.51 -17.83
N ASN A 135 3.85 33.76 -17.70
CA ASN A 135 4.81 33.57 -18.76
C ASN A 135 4.79 32.08 -19.10
N PHE A 136 5.03 31.72 -20.35
CA PHE A 136 4.85 30.36 -20.91
C PHE A 136 5.54 29.22 -20.11
N THR A 137 6.42 29.57 -19.17
CA THR A 137 7.17 28.68 -18.28
C THR A 137 6.44 28.25 -17.01
N HIS A 138 5.35 28.93 -16.60
CA HIS A 138 4.54 28.51 -15.44
C HIS A 138 3.54 27.41 -15.80
N ILE A 139 2.90 27.51 -16.98
CA ILE A 139 1.94 26.56 -17.56
C ILE A 139 2.55 25.16 -17.85
N THR A 140 3.81 24.93 -17.52
CA THR A 140 4.50 23.66 -17.79
C THR A 140 5.13 23.05 -16.53
N ARG A 141 4.96 23.67 -15.36
CA ARG A 141 5.62 23.29 -14.11
C ARG A 141 4.64 22.73 -13.09
N ASP A 142 3.79 21.84 -13.56
CA ASP A 142 2.61 21.44 -12.80
C ASP A 142 2.91 20.37 -11.74
N CYS A 143 4.18 19.98 -11.57
CA CYS A 143 4.62 18.91 -10.67
C CYS A 143 5.51 19.46 -9.57
N VAL A 144 5.43 18.88 -8.37
CA VAL A 144 6.13 19.43 -7.20
C VAL A 144 7.27 18.52 -6.76
N VAL A 145 8.41 19.15 -6.46
CA VAL A 145 9.57 18.51 -5.85
C VAL A 145 9.83 19.03 -4.44
N MET A 146 10.34 18.17 -3.58
CA MET A 146 11.07 18.56 -2.37
C MET A 146 12.53 18.82 -2.74
N ASP A 147 13.03 20.05 -2.58
CA ASP A 147 14.44 20.35 -2.76
C ASP A 147 15.21 20.14 -1.44
N ILE A 148 16.03 19.09 -1.41
CA ILE A 148 16.78 18.67 -0.22
C ILE A 148 18.20 19.25 -0.18
N SER A 149 18.55 20.17 -1.07
CA SER A 149 19.80 20.92 -1.00
C SER A 149 19.90 21.69 0.32
N PRO A 150 21.11 21.83 0.91
CA PRO A 150 21.29 22.55 2.17
C PRO A 150 20.79 24.00 2.16
N SER A 151 20.82 24.65 0.99
CA SER A 151 20.35 26.03 0.81
C SER A 151 18.82 26.16 0.84
N VAL A 152 18.09 25.10 0.48
CA VAL A 152 16.62 25.13 0.39
C VAL A 152 15.95 24.40 1.55
N GLY A 153 16.59 23.35 2.08
CA GLY A 153 16.19 22.76 3.37
C GLY A 153 14.87 22.01 3.33
N GLY A 154 14.61 21.27 2.25
CA GLY A 154 13.41 20.42 2.12
C GLY A 154 12.14 21.17 1.74
N LYS A 155 12.25 22.42 1.30
CA LYS A 155 11.11 23.21 0.83
C LYS A 155 10.63 22.74 -0.54
N TRP A 156 9.34 22.92 -0.79
CA TRP A 156 8.70 22.51 -2.03
C TRP A 156 8.87 23.56 -3.13
N ARG A 157 9.07 23.11 -4.37
CA ARG A 157 9.09 23.95 -5.57
C ARG A 157 8.35 23.29 -6.71
N GLU A 158 7.86 24.12 -7.61
CA GLU A 158 7.29 23.68 -8.87
C GLU A 158 8.40 23.23 -9.84
N SER A 159 8.08 22.26 -10.68
CA SER A 159 9.01 21.62 -11.59
C SER A 159 8.27 21.06 -12.81
N SER A 160 8.98 20.95 -13.93
CA SER A 160 8.43 20.40 -15.16
C SER A 160 8.27 18.89 -15.03
N CYS A 161 7.07 18.37 -15.28
CA CYS A 161 6.75 16.95 -15.08
C CYS A 161 7.55 15.97 -15.97
N GLU A 162 7.80 16.33 -17.23
CA GLU A 162 8.37 15.41 -18.25
C GLU A 162 9.65 15.96 -18.92
N SER A 163 9.53 17.13 -19.53
CA SER A 163 10.55 17.95 -20.20
C SER A 163 9.82 19.14 -20.81
N SER A 164 10.40 20.33 -20.82
CA SER A 164 9.82 21.43 -21.59
C SER A 164 9.88 21.09 -23.09
N ALA A 165 8.72 20.82 -23.71
CA ALA A 165 8.59 20.54 -25.14
C ALA A 165 9.01 21.73 -26.05
N VAL A 166 9.39 22.87 -25.45
CA VAL A 166 9.75 24.10 -26.16
C VAL A 166 11.20 24.10 -26.67
N LEU A 167 12.09 23.25 -26.11
CA LEU A 167 13.48 23.17 -26.54
C LEU A 167 13.76 21.90 -27.35
N LEU A 168 13.27 21.90 -28.59
CA LEU A 168 13.84 21.06 -29.64
C LEU A 168 15.33 21.38 -29.73
N VAL A 169 16.17 20.35 -29.59
CA VAL A 169 17.64 20.37 -29.50
C VAL A 169 18.13 20.38 -28.04
N LEU A 170 18.25 19.17 -27.47
CA LEU A 170 18.97 18.80 -26.24
C LEU A 170 18.30 19.06 -24.86
N SER A 171 16.97 19.06 -24.73
CA SER A 171 16.36 19.09 -23.39
C SER A 171 16.55 17.75 -22.66
N ALA A 172 17.39 17.74 -21.63
CA ALA A 172 17.44 16.63 -20.67
C ALA A 172 16.05 16.44 -20.04
N ARG A 173 15.61 15.18 -19.90
CA ARG A 173 14.37 14.88 -19.18
C ARG A 173 14.49 15.35 -17.74
N GLU A 174 13.48 16.08 -17.25
CA GLU A 174 13.44 16.47 -15.84
C GLU A 174 13.11 15.21 -15.04
N ALA A 175 14.17 14.55 -14.58
CA ALA A 175 14.08 13.27 -13.91
C ALA A 175 14.73 13.38 -12.53
N HIS A 176 14.00 12.94 -11.52
CA HIS A 176 14.40 13.04 -10.11
C HIS A 176 14.21 11.72 -9.40
N SER A 177 14.88 11.55 -8.26
CA SER A 177 14.53 10.50 -7.31
C SER A 177 13.14 10.78 -6.73
N TYR A 178 12.53 9.76 -6.13
CA TYR A 178 11.14 9.85 -5.67
C TYR A 178 10.90 8.96 -4.46
N VAL A 179 9.81 9.22 -3.76
CA VAL A 179 9.38 8.42 -2.62
C VAL A 179 7.97 7.93 -2.91
N CYS A 180 7.79 6.61 -2.87
CA CYS A 180 6.48 6.00 -2.92
C CYS A 180 5.92 5.83 -1.50
N GLN A 181 4.60 5.96 -1.36
CA GLN A 181 3.85 5.74 -0.14
C GLN A 181 2.83 4.61 -0.36
N TYR A 182 2.68 3.75 0.64
CA TYR A 182 1.75 2.62 0.66
C TYR A 182 1.04 2.56 2.00
N SER A 183 -0.24 2.21 2.03
CA SER A 183 -0.92 1.91 3.30
C SER A 183 -0.34 0.65 3.92
N ILE A 184 -0.20 0.61 5.25
CA ILE A 184 0.11 -0.65 5.94
C ILE A 184 -1.03 -1.67 5.78
N ILE A 185 -0.72 -2.95 5.86
CA ILE A 185 -1.70 -4.02 5.97
C ILE A 185 -2.21 -4.03 7.41
N SER A 186 -3.51 -3.79 7.61
CA SER A 186 -4.13 -3.96 8.93
C SER A 186 -4.23 -5.45 9.29
N THR A 187 -4.13 -5.77 10.58
CA THR A 187 -4.32 -7.15 11.07
C THR A 187 -5.71 -7.72 10.73
N THR A 188 -6.70 -6.85 10.49
CA THR A 188 -8.03 -7.25 9.98
C THR A 188 -7.95 -7.80 8.56
N ASP A 189 -7.07 -7.24 7.73
CA ASP A 189 -6.95 -7.57 6.30
C ASP A 189 -6.12 -8.85 6.08
N TYR A 190 -5.20 -9.14 7.00
CA TYR A 190 -4.53 -10.45 7.05
C TYR A 190 -5.53 -11.58 7.33
N SER A 191 -6.48 -11.35 8.25
CA SER A 191 -7.50 -12.35 8.57
C SER A 191 -8.41 -12.64 7.38
N THR A 192 -8.92 -11.61 6.71
CA THR A 192 -9.83 -11.77 5.55
C THR A 192 -9.13 -12.48 4.40
N THR A 193 -7.87 -12.14 4.10
CA THR A 193 -7.09 -12.82 3.07
C THR A 193 -6.89 -14.30 3.40
N SER A 194 -6.57 -14.64 4.65
CA SER A 194 -6.44 -16.05 5.08
C SER A 194 -7.75 -16.85 5.01
N TYR A 195 -8.90 -16.22 5.27
CA TYR A 195 -10.22 -16.84 5.15
C TYR A 195 -10.60 -17.09 3.68
N TYR A 196 -10.30 -16.17 2.76
CA TYR A 196 -10.56 -16.36 1.33
C TYR A 196 -9.68 -17.44 0.68
N TYR A 197 -8.46 -17.67 1.19
CA TYR A 197 -7.62 -18.78 0.73
C TYR A 197 -7.98 -20.14 1.33
N SER A 198 -8.89 -20.21 2.31
CA SER A 198 -9.21 -21.45 3.04
C SER A 198 -10.48 -22.19 2.58
N THR A 199 -11.06 -21.84 1.42
CA THR A 199 -12.28 -22.53 0.93
C THR A 199 -12.12 -23.13 -0.45
N THR A 200 -11.44 -24.28 -0.53
CA THR A 200 -11.84 -25.43 -1.39
C THR A 200 -11.05 -26.67 -0.96
N SER A 201 -11.57 -27.41 0.02
CA SER A 201 -11.28 -28.83 0.20
C SER A 201 -12.63 -29.54 0.35
N THR A 202 -12.92 -30.45 -0.57
CA THR A 202 -14.10 -31.30 -0.58
C THR A 202 -13.97 -32.36 0.50
N ASP A 203 -14.64 -32.17 1.64
CA ASP A 203 -14.64 -33.16 2.70
C ASP A 203 -15.73 -34.22 2.46
N PHE A 204 -15.28 -35.40 2.00
CA PHE A 204 -15.99 -36.66 2.17
C PHE A 204 -16.04 -36.96 3.68
N PHE A 205 -17.21 -36.83 4.31
CA PHE A 205 -17.38 -37.25 5.70
C PHE A 205 -17.90 -38.69 5.77
N THR A 206 -17.05 -39.60 6.24
CA THR A 206 -17.46 -40.91 6.77
C THR A 206 -17.97 -40.70 8.20
N ASN A 207 -19.29 -40.83 8.39
CA ASN A 207 -19.89 -40.75 9.72
C ASN A 207 -19.49 -41.97 10.56
N THR A 208 -18.70 -41.72 11.60
CA THR A 208 -18.48 -42.66 12.70
C THR A 208 -19.56 -42.39 13.74
N ALA A 209 -20.35 -43.40 14.08
CA ALA A 209 -21.50 -43.27 14.98
C ALA A 209 -21.03 -43.02 16.41
N ASP A 210 -21.47 -41.91 16.99
CA ASP A 210 -21.43 -41.69 18.44
C ASP A 210 -22.83 -41.93 19.04
N PHE A 211 -22.84 -42.80 20.03
CA PHE A 211 -24.02 -43.35 20.69
C PHE A 211 -24.48 -42.39 21.79
N SER A 212 -25.72 -41.89 21.70
CA SER A 212 -26.45 -41.44 22.90
C SER A 212 -27.96 -41.60 22.73
N THR A 213 -28.59 -42.09 23.78
CA THR A 213 -29.97 -42.59 23.83
C THR A 213 -30.95 -41.58 24.41
N THR A 214 -32.22 -41.71 23.97
CA THR A 214 -33.51 -41.29 24.59
C THR A 214 -33.80 -39.78 24.63
N THR A 215 -34.98 -39.26 24.25
CA THR A 215 -36.37 -39.75 24.42
C THR A 215 -37.33 -39.13 23.37
N SER A 216 -38.52 -39.73 23.28
CA SER A 216 -39.63 -39.54 22.34
C SER A 216 -40.30 -38.16 22.31
N ASP A 217 -40.98 -37.81 21.21
CA ASP A 217 -42.46 -37.74 21.19
C ASP A 217 -43.06 -37.47 19.79
N TYR A 218 -44.14 -38.21 19.53
CA TYR A 218 -45.29 -37.97 18.65
C TYR A 218 -45.16 -38.07 17.12
N SER A 219 -45.97 -38.99 16.60
CA SER A 219 -46.26 -39.35 15.20
C SER A 219 -47.28 -38.43 14.52
N THR A 220 -47.13 -38.19 13.22
CA THR A 220 -48.26 -38.16 12.26
C THR A 220 -47.82 -38.59 10.85
N THR A 221 -48.41 -39.70 10.39
CA THR A 221 -48.72 -40.13 9.01
C THR A 221 -49.41 -38.98 8.22
N THR A 222 -49.46 -38.84 6.89
CA THR A 222 -49.33 -39.68 5.68
C THR A 222 -49.40 -38.70 4.49
N SER A 223 -48.78 -39.00 3.34
CA SER A 223 -49.49 -39.05 2.04
C SER A 223 -48.53 -39.33 0.89
N ASP A 224 -48.83 -40.42 0.20
CA ASP A 224 -48.16 -40.94 -0.98
C ASP A 224 -48.29 -40.02 -2.20
N TYR A 225 -47.19 -39.85 -2.93
CA TYR A 225 -47.27 -39.67 -4.38
C TYR A 225 -46.15 -40.47 -5.04
N SER A 226 -46.52 -41.63 -5.55
CA SER A 226 -45.72 -42.41 -6.50
C SER A 226 -45.80 -41.74 -7.87
N THR A 227 -44.67 -41.62 -8.58
CA THR A 227 -44.57 -42.10 -9.98
C THR A 227 -43.12 -42.18 -10.46
N THR A 228 -42.75 -43.41 -10.79
CA THR A 228 -41.95 -43.86 -11.94
C THR A 228 -40.42 -43.70 -11.91
N THR A 229 -39.79 -44.81 -11.54
CA THR A 229 -38.44 -45.27 -11.89
C THR A 229 -38.27 -45.45 -13.40
N SER A 230 -37.08 -45.10 -13.90
CA SER A 230 -36.53 -45.66 -15.14
C SER A 230 -35.17 -46.28 -14.83
N ASP A 231 -35.13 -47.60 -14.87
CA ASP A 231 -33.96 -48.43 -14.64
C ASP A 231 -32.96 -48.34 -15.80
N TYR A 232 -31.67 -48.23 -15.48
CA TYR A 232 -30.62 -48.80 -16.32
C TYR A 232 -29.53 -49.42 -15.44
N SER A 233 -29.75 -50.68 -15.07
CA SER A 233 -28.70 -51.67 -14.78
C SER A 233 -28.07 -52.08 -16.13
N THR A 234 -26.79 -52.39 -16.34
CA THR A 234 -25.76 -53.16 -15.64
C THR A 234 -24.50 -52.98 -16.54
N THR A 235 -23.24 -53.13 -16.14
CA THR A 235 -22.60 -54.43 -15.86
C THR A 235 -21.18 -54.16 -15.35
N THR A 236 -20.81 -54.84 -14.26
CA THR A 236 -19.47 -54.99 -13.69
C THR A 236 -18.62 -55.99 -14.48
N SER A 237 -17.31 -55.78 -14.52
CA SER A 237 -16.34 -56.87 -14.67
C SER A 237 -15.08 -56.59 -13.83
N ASP A 238 -14.96 -57.36 -12.75
CA ASP A 238 -13.75 -57.52 -11.96
C ASP A 238 -12.76 -58.44 -12.69
N TYR A 239 -11.46 -58.14 -12.61
CA TYR A 239 -10.43 -59.17 -12.48
C TYR A 239 -9.16 -58.57 -11.86
N SER A 240 -8.85 -59.03 -10.65
CA SER A 240 -7.54 -58.93 -10.00
C SER A 240 -6.73 -60.20 -10.26
N THR A 241 -5.40 -60.09 -10.42
CA THR A 241 -4.37 -60.77 -9.58
C THR A 241 -2.92 -60.51 -10.09
N THR A 242 -2.08 -59.94 -9.21
CA THR A 242 -0.71 -60.33 -8.76
C THR A 242 0.23 -61.10 -9.73
N THR A 243 1.55 -60.84 -9.87
CA THR A 243 2.65 -60.88 -8.87
C THR A 243 4.04 -60.49 -9.46
N SER A 244 4.88 -59.82 -8.63
CA SER A 244 6.37 -59.87 -8.43
C SER A 244 7.46 -59.73 -9.54
N LYS A 245 8.27 -58.66 -9.38
CA LYS A 245 9.77 -58.51 -9.29
C LYS A 245 10.75 -59.34 -10.17
N TYR A 246 11.72 -58.65 -10.82
CA TYR A 246 13.22 -58.75 -10.74
C TYR A 246 13.84 -57.73 -11.78
N SER A 247 14.67 -56.73 -11.38
CA SER A 247 16.15 -56.56 -11.61
C SER A 247 16.66 -56.84 -13.05
N THR A 248 17.57 -56.12 -13.72
CA THR A 248 18.77 -55.31 -13.37
C THR A 248 19.20 -54.42 -14.56
N SER A 249 20.05 -53.42 -14.29
CA SER A 249 20.76 -52.50 -15.19
C SER A 249 21.65 -53.12 -16.28
N VAL A 250 21.83 -52.40 -17.39
CA VAL A 250 23.12 -51.88 -17.91
C VAL A 250 22.87 -50.51 -18.53
#